data_AF-A0A8S3BD17-F1
#
_entry.id   AF-A0A8S3BD17-F1
#
_cell.length_a   1.000
_cell.length_b   1.000
_cell.length_c   1.000
_cell.angle_alpha   90.00
_cell.angle_beta   90.00
_cell.angle_gamma   90.00
#
_symmetry.space_group_name_H-M   'P 1'
#
loop_
_entity.id
_entity.type
_entity.pdbx_description
1 polymer ?
#
loop_
_entity_poly.entity_id
_entity_poly.type
_entity_poly.pdbx_seq_one_letter_code
_entity_poly.pdbx_strand_id
1 'polypeptide(L)' 'NSLPDNVRLRRCEERLSALGNVIACNDYVALIHPDLDKETEQILTDTLNVECFRQTIADRVLVGSYSVFTNQGGIVHPKT' A
#
# COMPACT_ATOMS: atom_id res chain seq x y z
N ASN A 1 16.26 14.52 13.80
CA ASN A 1 15.77 13.27 13.22
C ASN A 1 14.71 12.70 14.15
N SER A 2 13.45 12.69 13.71
CA SER A 2 12.31 12.24 14.53
C SER A 2 11.97 10.76 14.37
N LEU A 3 12.61 10.09 13.41
CA LEU A 3 12.39 8.67 13.11
C LEU A 3 13.54 7.84 13.70
N PRO A 4 13.24 6.66 14.27
CA PRO A 4 14.26 5.75 14.76
C PRO A 4 15.00 5.06 13.60
N ASP A 5 16.24 4.62 13.85
CA ASP A 5 17.16 4.11 12.81
C ASP A 5 16.69 2.82 12.12
N ASN A 6 15.72 2.13 12.71
CA ASN A 6 15.10 0.94 12.13
C ASN A 6 14.08 1.24 11.02
N VAL A 7 13.65 2.50 10.87
CA VAL A 7 12.69 2.89 9.83
C VAL A 7 13.43 3.14 8.52
N ARG A 8 13.14 2.33 7.50
CA ARG A 8 13.66 2.51 6.15
C ARG A 8 12.88 3.59 5.42
N LEU A 9 13.59 4.62 4.94
CA LEU A 9 13.02 5.70 4.15
C LEU A 9 13.46 5.55 2.69
N ARG A 10 12.49 5.50 1.78
CA ARG A 10 12.73 5.45 0.34
C ARG A 10 11.81 6.43 -0.37
N ARG A 11 12.37 7.23 -1.28
CA ARG A 11 11.59 8.05 -2.20
C ARG A 11 11.10 7.16 -3.33
N CYS A 12 9.79 7.14 -3.55
CA CYS A 12 9.17 6.50 -4.70
C CYS A 12 8.72 7.59 -5.67
N GLU A 13 9.04 7.47 -6.95
CA GLU A 13 8.53 8.36 -7.99
C GLU A 13 7.31 7.70 -8.63
N GLU A 14 6.12 8.14 -8.23
CA GLU A 14 4.86 7.62 -8.73
C GLU A 14 4.00 8.78 -9.27
N ARG A 15 3.37 8.59 -10.44
CA ARG A 15 2.60 9.65 -11.13
C ARG A 15 1.11 9.38 -11.18
N LEU A 16 0.66 8.19 -10.79
CA LEU A 16 -0.75 7.79 -10.79
C LEU A 16 -1.59 8.53 -9.72
N SER A 17 -1.14 8.53 -8.47
CA SER A 17 -1.84 9.18 -7.35
C SER A 17 -0.92 9.36 -6.14
N ALA A 18 -1.45 9.90 -5.04
CA ALA A 18 -0.76 9.89 -3.76
C ALA A 18 -0.58 8.45 -3.26
N LEU A 19 0.62 8.12 -2.77
CA LEU A 19 0.97 6.77 -2.28
C LEU A 19 -0.05 6.22 -1.26
N GLY A 20 -0.55 7.06 -0.35
CA GLY A 20 -1.54 6.65 0.66
C GLY A 20 -2.93 6.29 0.11
N ASN A 21 -3.27 6.68 -1.13
CA ASN A 21 -4.54 6.30 -1.76
C ASN A 21 -4.44 4.96 -2.49
N VAL A 22 -3.24 4.64 -3.00
CA VAL A 22 -3.01 3.48 -3.87
C VAL A 22 -2.39 2.30 -3.13
N ILE A 23 -1.90 2.50 -1.90
CA ILE A 23 -1.28 1.47 -1.08
C ILE A 23 -2.05 1.35 0.23
N ALA A 24 -2.47 0.14 0.55
CA ALA A 24 -2.99 -0.22 1.86
C ALA A 24 -2.18 -1.41 2.39
N CYS A 25 -1.35 -1.18 3.41
CA CYS A 25 -0.39 -2.18 3.88
C CYS A 25 -0.49 -2.44 5.38
N ASN A 26 -0.10 -3.64 5.79
CA ASN A 26 0.18 -4.02 7.16
C ASN A 26 1.62 -4.58 7.24
N ASP A 27 2.02 -5.20 8.36
CA ASP A 27 3.40 -5.70 8.53
C ASP A 27 3.69 -7.02 7.80
N TYR A 28 2.71 -7.58 7.07
CA TYR A 28 2.82 -8.87 6.38
C TYR A 28 2.54 -8.77 4.88
N VAL A 29 1.54 -7.97 4.50
CA VAL A 29 1.01 -7.85 3.14
C VAL A 29 0.70 -6.38 2.81
N ALA A 30 0.82 -6.04 1.54
CA ALA A 30 0.42 -4.75 0.99
C ALA A 30 -0.53 -4.95 -0.19
N LEU A 31 -1.70 -4.32 -0.14
CA LEU A 31 -2.60 -4.19 -1.27
C LEU A 31 -2.23 -2.94 -2.05
N ILE A 32 -2.08 -3.10 -3.36
CA ILE A 32 -1.72 -2.03 -4.27
C ILE A 32 -2.72 -1.91 -5.42
N HIS A 33 -2.78 -0.71 -5.99
CA HIS A 33 -3.54 -0.45 -7.21
C HIS A 33 -3.09 -1.40 -8.35
N PRO A 34 -4.02 -1.98 -9.14
CA PRO A 34 -3.68 -2.96 -10.18
C PRO A 34 -2.78 -2.42 -11.28
N ASP A 35 -2.95 -1.14 -11.63
CA ASP A 35 -2.14 -0.44 -12.64
C ASP A 35 -0.82 0.15 -12.10
N LEU A 36 -0.41 -0.21 -10.88
CA LEU A 36 0.88 0.26 -10.34
C LEU A 36 2.05 -0.34 -11.13
N ASP A 37 3.07 0.50 -11.36
CA ASP A 37 4.30 0.09 -12.04
C ASP A 37 5.03 -1.00 -11.24
N LYS A 38 5.61 -1.97 -11.96
CA LYS A 38 6.38 -3.07 -11.34
C LYS A 38 7.60 -2.57 -10.57
N GLU A 39 8.19 -1.45 -10.99
CA GLU A 39 9.31 -0.83 -10.28
C GLU A 39 8.87 -0.31 -8.91
N THR A 40 7.73 0.38 -8.84
CA THR A 40 7.12 0.83 -7.58
C THR A 40 6.79 -0.35 -6.68
N GLU A 41 6.22 -1.42 -7.22
CA GLU A 41 5.92 -2.66 -6.48
C GLU A 41 7.18 -3.32 -5.87
N GLN A 42 8.28 -3.39 -6.63
CA GLN A 42 9.55 -3.90 -6.12
C GLN A 42 10.11 -3.01 -5.02
N ILE A 43 10.06 -1.69 -5.20
CA ILE A 43 10.51 -0.73 -4.17
C ILE A 43 9.72 -0.91 -2.87
N LEU A 44 8.41 -1.11 -2.95
CA LEU A 44 7.55 -1.34 -1.79
C LEU A 44 7.91 -2.65 -1.10
N THR A 45 8.05 -3.73 -1.88
CA THR A 45 8.43 -5.06 -1.36
C THR A 45 9.77 -5.00 -0.63
N ASP A 46 10.78 -4.34 -1.20
CA ASP A 46 12.13 -4.25 -0.61
C ASP A 46 12.21 -3.30 0.60
N THR A 47 11.45 -2.20 0.55
CA THR A 47 11.48 -1.16 1.60
C THR A 47 10.67 -1.58 2.81
N LEU A 48 9.46 -2.09 2.60
CA LEU A 48 8.52 -2.49 3.64
C LEU A 48 8.68 -3.96 4.05
N ASN A 49 9.34 -4.78 3.22
CA ASN A 49 9.53 -6.22 3.47
C ASN A 49 8.20 -6.97 3.62
N VAL A 50 7.24 -6.66 2.76
CA VAL A 50 5.89 -7.24 2.73
C VAL A 50 5.54 -7.71 1.32
N GLU A 51 4.65 -8.69 1.22
CA GLU A 51 4.21 -9.20 -0.07
C GLU A 51 3.15 -8.26 -0.69
N CYS A 52 3.41 -7.76 -1.89
CA CYS A 52 2.50 -6.88 -2.61
C CYS A 52 1.48 -7.67 -3.44
N PHE A 53 0.20 -7.35 -3.28
CA PHE A 53 -0.91 -7.92 -4.03
C PHE A 53 -1.70 -6.82 -4.75
N ARG A 54 -1.85 -7.00 -6.05
CA ARG A 54 -2.67 -6.13 -6.90
C ARG A 54 -4.14 -6.47 -6.73
N GLN A 55 -4.93 -5.57 -6.16
CA GLN A 55 -6.34 -5.84 -5.88
C GLN A 55 -7.22 -4.59 -5.98
N THR A 56 -8.51 -4.78 -6.21
CA THR A 56 -9.54 -3.74 -6.12
C THR A 56 -10.50 -4.04 -4.97
N ILE A 57 -11.02 -3.00 -4.31
CA ILE A 57 -11.98 -3.13 -3.21
C ILE A 57 -13.27 -2.48 -3.66
N ALA A 58 -14.38 -3.22 -3.67
CA ALA A 58 -15.69 -2.71 -4.06
C ALA A 58 -15.73 -2.05 -5.47
N ASP A 59 -15.06 -2.67 -6.46
CA ASP A 59 -14.84 -2.11 -7.80
C ASP A 59 -14.12 -0.74 -7.82
N ARG A 60 -13.51 -0.35 -6.71
CA ARG A 60 -12.66 0.83 -6.60
C ARG A 60 -11.19 0.43 -6.62
N VAL A 61 -10.44 1.15 -7.42
CA VAL A 61 -9.00 0.94 -7.61
C VAL A 61 -8.14 1.59 -6.51
N LEU A 62 -8.69 2.55 -5.77
CA LEU A 62 -7.99 3.28 -4.70
C LEU A 62 -8.09 2.55 -3.36
N VAL A 63 -7.37 1.44 -3.24
CA VAL A 63 -7.41 0.56 -2.06
C VAL A 63 -7.15 1.31 -0.74
N GLY A 64 -6.17 2.22 -0.70
CA GLY A 64 -5.81 2.96 0.51
C GLY A 64 -6.84 4.00 0.96
N SER A 65 -7.67 4.51 0.04
CA SER A 65 -8.74 5.45 0.39
C SER A 65 -10.00 4.75 0.92
N TYR A 66 -10.28 3.54 0.44
CA TYR A 66 -11.52 2.81 0.73
C TYR A 66 -11.35 1.67 1.74
N SER A 67 -10.15 1.49 2.26
CA SER A 67 -9.87 0.48 3.26
C SER A 67 -8.78 0.91 4.23
N VAL A 68 -8.86 0.39 5.45
CA VAL A 68 -7.83 0.54 6.47
C VAL A 68 -7.51 -0.85 6.97
N PHE A 69 -6.25 -1.24 6.87
CA PHE A 69 -5.75 -2.53 7.35
C PHE A 69 -4.81 -2.33 8.53
N THR A 70 -4.87 -3.29 9.44
CA THR A 70 -3.96 -3.48 10.55
C THR A 70 -3.59 -4.96 10.63
N ASN A 71 -2.63 -5.33 11.48
CA ASN A 71 -2.27 -6.73 11.69
C ASN A 71 -3.38 -7.55 12.36
N GLN A 72 -4.37 -6.90 12.97
CA GLN A 72 -5.47 -7.56 13.68
C GLN A 72 -6.75 -7.67 12.85
N GLY A 73 -6.87 -6.88 11.78
CA GLY A 73 -8.04 -6.85 10.92
C GLY A 73 -8.06 -5.63 10.03
N GLY A 74 -9.09 -5.53 9.19
CA GLY A 74 -9.28 -4.38 8.31
C GLY A 74 -10.75 -4.01 8.15
N ILE A 75 -10.99 -2.72 7.90
CA ILE A 75 -12.30 -2.18 7.54
C ILE A 75 -12.26 -1.84 6.06
N VAL A 76 -13.30 -2.25 5.35
CA VAL A 76 -13.50 -1.94 3.93
C VAL A 76 -14.78 -1.14 3.75
N HIS A 77 -14.94 -0.56 2.56
CA HIS A 77 -16.13 0.19 2.20
C HIS A 77 -17.42 -0.62 2.47
N PRO A 78 -18.49 -0.03 3.04
CA PRO A 78 -19.68 -0.78 3.47
C PRO A 78 -20.48 -1.38 2.29
N LYS A 79 -20.27 -0.88 1.07
CA LYS A 79 -20.76 -1.50 -0.16
C LYS A 79 -19.59 -2.21 -0.84
N THR A 80 -19.12 -3.33 -0.28
CA THR A 80 -18.14 -4.23 -0.91
C THR A 80 -18.85 -5.45 -1.46
#